data_AF-A0AA94HU20-F1
#
_entry.id   AF-A0AA94HU20-F1
#
_cell.length_a   1.000
_cell.length_b   1.000
_cell.length_c   1.000
_cell.angle_alpha   90.00
_cell.angle_beta   90.00
_cell.angle_gamma   90.00
#
_symmetry.space_group_name_H-M   'P 1'
#
loop_
_entity.id
_entity.type
_entity.pdbx_description
1 polymer ?
#
loop_
_entity_poly.entity_id
_entity_poly.type
_entity_poly.pdbx_seq_one_letter_code
_entity_poly.pdbx_strand_id
1 'polypeptide(L)'
;EFSGTVMAAWAESHGVNLEFIQPGKPTQNSYIERFNRTYREEVLDLYVFNSLSEVRAITEDFIREYNEERPHESLGNMSPINFAAQRAGGSPCPLGNPPKTAGSLYS
;
A
#
# COMPACT_ATOMS: atom_id res chain seq x y z
N GLU A 1 -0.48 2.64 -25.46
CA GLU A 1 -0.30 3.83 -24.60
C GLU A 1 -1.55 4.05 -23.78
N PHE A 2 -1.43 4.24 -22.47
CA PHE A 2 -2.56 4.62 -21.61
C PHE A 2 -2.76 6.13 -21.79
N SER A 3 -3.72 6.55 -22.61
CA SER A 3 -3.96 7.98 -22.83
C SER A 3 -4.50 8.59 -21.52
N GLY A 4 -3.67 9.37 -20.83
CA GLY A 4 -4.03 10.03 -19.57
C GLY A 4 -5.28 10.90 -19.66
N THR A 5 -5.62 11.37 -20.86
CA THR A 5 -6.86 12.11 -21.15
C THR A 5 -8.12 11.27 -20.99
N VAL A 6 -8.10 10.00 -21.42
CA VAL A 6 -9.24 9.07 -21.26
C VAL A 6 -9.47 8.75 -19.80
N MET A 7 -8.39 8.54 -19.04
CA MET A 7 -8.46 8.29 -17.60
C MET A 7 -8.93 9.52 -16.82
N ALA A 8 -8.49 10.73 -17.21
CA ALA A 8 -8.96 11.97 -16.60
C ALA A 8 -10.46 12.20 -16.83
N ALA A 9 -10.94 12.00 -18.07
CA ALA A 9 -12.37 12.11 -18.39
C ALA A 9 -13.21 11.08 -17.62
N TRP A 10 -12.72 9.83 -17.51
CA TRP A 10 -13.38 8.81 -16.70
C TRP A 10 -13.45 9.23 -15.22
N ALA A 11 -12.33 9.68 -14.66
CA ALA A 11 -12.27 10.10 -13.26
C ALA A 11 -13.22 11.27 -12.96
N GLU A 12 -13.23 12.30 -13.82
CA GLU A 12 -14.15 13.43 -13.72
C GLU A 12 -15.62 12.97 -13.76
N SER A 13 -15.98 12.10 -14.70
CA SER A 13 -17.35 11.59 -14.81
C SER A 13 -17.82 10.75 -13.61
N HIS A 14 -16.88 10.18 -12.83
CA HIS A 14 -17.17 9.39 -11.63
C HIS A 14 -16.93 10.16 -10.33
N GLY A 15 -16.60 11.46 -10.40
CA GLY A 15 -16.29 12.28 -9.22
C GLY A 15 -15.02 11.83 -8.49
N VAL A 16 -14.11 11.14 -9.17
CA VAL A 16 -12.82 10.67 -8.63
C VAL A 16 -11.78 11.76 -8.83
N ASN A 17 -11.19 12.25 -7.73
CA ASN A 17 -10.09 13.20 -7.81
C ASN A 17 -8.77 12.45 -8.08
N LEU A 18 -8.08 12.79 -9.17
CA LEU A 18 -6.77 12.22 -9.49
C LEU A 18 -5.66 12.98 -8.74
N GLU A 19 -5.03 12.32 -7.78
CA GLU A 19 -3.87 12.86 -7.08
C GLU A 19 -2.56 12.33 -7.67
N PHE A 20 -1.73 13.23 -8.18
CA PHE A 20 -0.40 12.90 -8.69
C PHE A 20 0.65 13.06 -7.59
N ILE A 21 1.68 12.22 -7.65
CA ILE A 21 2.85 12.31 -6.76
C ILE A 21 3.54 13.65 -7.00
N GLN A 22 3.86 14.36 -5.92
CA GLN A 22 4.58 15.62 -6.04
C GLN A 22 6.06 15.35 -6.34
N PRO A 23 6.68 16.10 -7.28
CA PRO A 23 8.11 16.01 -7.52
C PRO A 23 8.90 16.20 -6.23
N GLY A 24 9.82 15.27 -5.94
CA GLY A 24 10.68 15.33 -4.76
C GLY A 24 10.04 14.80 -3.45
N LYS A 25 8.85 14.19 -3.49
CA LYS A 25 8.24 13.53 -2.31
C LYS A 25 8.17 12.00 -2.47
N PRO A 26 9.31 11.29 -2.36
CA PRO A 26 9.36 9.83 -2.53
C PRO A 26 8.50 9.08 -1.50
N THR A 27 8.26 9.68 -0.34
CA THR A 27 7.44 9.07 0.73
C THR A 27 5.98 8.85 0.32
N GLN A 28 5.44 9.62 -0.65
CA GLN A 28 4.07 9.42 -1.15
C GLN A 28 3.89 8.10 -1.90
N ASN A 29 4.98 7.52 -2.44
CA ASN A 29 4.96 6.27 -3.20
C ASN A 29 5.42 5.06 -2.37
N SER A 30 5.86 5.28 -1.13
CA SER A 30 6.52 4.26 -0.31
C SER A 30 5.66 3.01 -0.07
N TYR A 31 4.33 3.16 0.04
CA TYR A 31 3.42 2.04 0.24
C TYR A 31 3.33 1.14 -1.00
N ILE A 32 3.13 1.72 -2.18
CA ILE A 32 3.03 0.96 -3.42
C ILE A 32 4.39 0.40 -3.85
N GLU A 33 5.49 1.11 -3.56
CA GLU A 33 6.85 0.57 -3.74
C GLU A 33 7.09 -0.67 -2.88
N ARG A 34 6.68 -0.64 -1.60
CA ARG A 34 6.78 -1.79 -0.72
C ARG A 34 5.94 -2.96 -1.24
N PHE A 35 4.70 -2.71 -1.63
CA PHE A 35 3.83 -3.73 -2.21
C PHE A 35 4.46 -4.36 -3.47
N ASN A 36 4.89 -3.54 -4.42
CA ASN A 36 5.47 -4.01 -5.68
C ASN A 36 6.77 -4.80 -5.46
N ARG A 37 7.56 -4.41 -4.47
CA ARG A 37 8.77 -5.15 -4.08
C ARG A 37 8.39 -6.53 -3.53
N THR A 38 7.47 -6.60 -2.57
CA THR A 38 7.02 -7.87 -1.99
C THR A 38 6.39 -8.79 -3.04
N TYR A 39 5.54 -8.27 -3.93
CA TYR A 39 4.95 -9.06 -5.01
C TYR A 39 6.01 -9.63 -5.97
N ARG A 40 7.07 -8.86 -6.27
CA ARG A 40 8.17 -9.38 -7.07
C ARG A 40 8.89 -10.53 -6.36
N GLU A 41 9.33 -10.30 -5.13
CA GLU A 41 10.12 -11.25 -4.34
C GLU A 41 9.36 -12.55 -4.04
N GLU A 42 8.05 -12.48 -3.81
CA GLU A 42 7.25 -13.62 -3.31
C GLU A 42 6.39 -14.27 -4.39
N VAL A 43 6.14 -13.60 -5.52
CA VAL A 43 5.31 -14.16 -6.61
C VAL A 43 6.11 -14.26 -7.90
N LEU A 44 6.69 -13.17 -8.37
CA LEU A 44 7.34 -13.20 -9.68
C LEU A 44 8.68 -13.96 -9.68
N ASP A 45 9.41 -13.92 -8.58
CA ASP A 45 10.71 -14.59 -8.46
C ASP A 45 10.58 -16.08 -8.10
N LEU A 46 9.45 -16.50 -7.52
CA LEU A 46 9.22 -17.89 -7.07
C LEU A 46 8.52 -18.78 -8.11
N TYR A 47 7.78 -18.20 -9.05
CA TYR A 47 6.94 -18.94 -9.98
C TYR A 47 7.39 -18.79 -11.43
N VAL A 48 7.43 -19.90 -12.17
CA VAL A 48 7.53 -19.90 -13.63
C VAL A 48 6.13 -20.13 -14.20
N PHE A 49 5.55 -19.09 -14.80
CA PHE A 49 4.18 -19.15 -15.31
C PHE A 49 4.11 -19.73 -16.71
N ASN A 50 3.10 -20.57 -16.93
CA ASN A 50 2.83 -21.22 -18.21
C ASN A 50 1.62 -20.58 -18.93
N SER A 51 0.82 -19.79 -18.21
CA SER A 51 -0.32 -19.08 -18.79
C SER A 51 -0.68 -17.80 -18.04
N LEU A 52 -1.37 -16.88 -18.71
CA LEU A 52 -1.88 -15.66 -18.07
C LEU A 52 -2.96 -15.97 -17.01
N SER A 53 -3.74 -17.03 -17.21
CA SER A 53 -4.76 -17.45 -16.25
C SER A 53 -4.15 -17.89 -14.92
N GLU A 54 -3.02 -18.59 -14.98
CA GLU A 54 -2.25 -18.99 -13.79
C GLU A 54 -1.70 -17.78 -13.05
N VAL A 55 -1.11 -16.81 -13.76
CA VAL A 55 -0.66 -15.53 -13.16
C VAL A 55 -1.81 -14.84 -12.43
N ARG A 56 -2.99 -14.76 -13.04
CA ARG A 56 -4.16 -14.10 -12.44
C ARG A 56 -4.62 -14.80 -11.16
N ALA A 57 -4.72 -16.13 -11.17
CA ALA A 57 -5.14 -16.89 -10.00
C ALA A 57 -4.16 -16.70 -8.82
N ILE A 58 -2.85 -16.87 -9.07
CA ILE A 58 -1.81 -16.70 -8.04
C ILE A 58 -1.79 -15.26 -7.51
N THR A 59 -1.99 -14.28 -8.41
CA THR A 59 -2.04 -12.87 -8.02
C THR A 59 -3.26 -12.56 -7.14
N GLU A 60 -4.43 -13.12 -7.45
CA GLU A 60 -5.64 -12.93 -6.66
C GLU A 60 -5.49 -13.53 -5.26
N ASP A 61 -4.95 -14.74 -5.16
CA ASP A 61 -4.65 -15.37 -3.87
C ASP A 61 -3.64 -14.57 -3.05
N PHE A 62 -2.56 -14.09 -3.68
CA PHE A 62 -1.58 -13.22 -3.02
C PHE A 62 -2.19 -11.90 -2.53
N ILE A 63 -3.04 -11.25 -3.33
CA ILE A 63 -3.69 -9.99 -2.94
C ILE A 63 -4.61 -10.21 -1.74
N ARG A 64 -5.33 -11.34 -1.69
CA ARG A 64 -6.17 -11.71 -0.53
C ARG A 64 -5.31 -11.88 0.71
N GLU A 65 -4.26 -12.71 0.64
CA GLU A 65 -3.36 -12.96 1.78
C GLU A 65 -2.72 -11.64 2.28
N TYR A 66 -2.21 -10.82 1.36
CA TYR A 66 -1.56 -9.55 1.69
C TYR A 66 -2.49 -8.57 2.41
N ASN A 67 -3.76 -8.49 2.00
CA ASN A 67 -4.71 -7.52 2.56
C ASN A 67 -5.46 -8.02 3.80
N GLU A 68 -5.75 -9.32 3.86
CA GLU A 68 -6.63 -9.89 4.89
C GLU A 68 -5.84 -10.53 6.04
N GLU A 69 -4.72 -11.16 5.74
CA GLU A 69 -4.04 -12.06 6.68
C GLU A 69 -2.69 -11.50 7.15
N ARG A 70 -1.95 -10.81 6.28
CA ARG A 70 -0.55 -10.43 6.56
C ARG A 70 -0.45 -9.33 7.63
N PRO A 71 0.22 -9.59 8.78
CA PRO A 71 0.44 -8.57 9.80
C PRO A 71 1.53 -7.60 9.35
N HIS A 72 1.26 -6.29 9.40
CA HIS A 72 2.23 -5.26 9.04
C HIS A 72 2.70 -4.54 10.31
N GLU A 73 4.00 -4.56 10.60
CA GLU A 73 4.59 -3.88 11.79
C GLU A 73 4.24 -2.39 11.84
N SER A 74 4.23 -1.72 10.68
CA SER A 74 3.83 -0.31 10.55
C SER A 74 2.35 -0.03 10.86
N LEU A 75 1.52 -1.08 10.92
CA LEU A 75 0.10 -1.04 11.28
C LEU A 75 -0.16 -1.65 12.66
N GLY A 76 0.87 -1.81 13.50
CA GLY A 76 0.72 -2.43 14.82
C GLY A 76 0.46 -3.94 14.74
N ASN A 77 1.06 -4.63 13.76
CA ASN A 77 0.85 -6.05 13.46
C ASN A 77 -0.59 -6.42 13.06
N MET A 78 -1.36 -5.44 12.58
CA MET A 78 -2.66 -5.69 11.97
C MET A 78 -2.51 -5.90 10.47
N SER A 79 -3.43 -6.67 9.88
CA SER A 79 -3.59 -6.71 8.43
C SER A 79 -4.24 -5.41 7.93
N PRO A 80 -4.01 -5.03 6.66
CA PRO A 80 -4.57 -3.82 6.08
C PRO A 80 -6.09 -3.68 6.27
N ILE A 81 -6.86 -4.77 6.11
CA ILE A 81 -8.31 -4.73 6.27
C ILE A 81 -8.73 -4.45 7.72
N ASN A 82 -8.03 -5.05 8.69
CA ASN A 82 -8.30 -4.85 10.11
C ASN A 82 -7.95 -3.42 10.55
N PHE A 83 -6.83 -2.89 10.05
CA PHE A 83 -6.46 -1.49 10.28
C PHE A 83 -7.48 -0.52 9.67
N ALA A 84 -7.97 -0.78 8.45
CA ALA A 84 -9.00 0.03 7.81
C ALA A 84 -10.33 0.00 8.58
N ALA A 85 -10.77 -1.18 9.01
CA ALA A 85 -11.97 -1.35 9.82
C ALA A 85 -11.87 -0.62 11.16
N GLN A 86 -10.72 -0.70 11.84
CA GLN A 86 -10.48 0.03 13.09
C GLN A 86 -10.57 1.55 12.91
N ARG A 87 -10.05 2.09 11.79
CA ARG A 87 -10.12 3.52 11.49
C ARG A 87 -11.52 3.99 11.11
N ALA A 88 -12.32 3.14 10.47
CA ALA A 88 -13.72 3.44 10.14
C ALA A 88 -14.63 3.43 11.38
N GLY A 89 -14.25 2.70 12.44
CA GLY A 89 -15.02 2.52 13.67
C GLY A 89 -14.92 3.62 14.74
N GLY A 90 -14.21 4.72 14.49
CA GLY A 90 -14.30 5.92 15.35
C GLY A 90 -13.68 5.81 16.75
N SER A 91 -12.49 5.24 16.90
CA SER A 91 -11.66 5.44 18.09
C SER A 91 -10.25 5.90 17.70
N PRO A 92 -9.74 7.03 18.22
CA PRO A 92 -8.37 7.46 17.95
C PRO A 92 -7.42 6.46 18.59
N CYS A 93 -6.59 5.80 17.77
CA CYS A 93 -5.51 4.98 18.30
C CYS A 93 -4.64 5.83 19.23
N PRO A 94 -4.30 5.33 20.44
CA PRO A 94 -3.25 5.92 21.24
C PRO A 94 -1.94 5.58 20.54
N LEU A 95 -1.53 6.39 19.56
CA LEU A 95 -0.14 6.47 19.17
C LEU A 95 0.60 6.85 20.45
N GLY A 96 1.34 5.89 21.01
CA GLY A 96 2.26 6.15 22.10
C GLY A 96 3.08 7.39 21.74
N ASN A 97 3.05 8.38 22.63
CA ASN A 97 3.79 9.62 22.45
C ASN A 97 5.22 9.31 22.00
N PRO A 98 5.78 10.05 21.03
CA PRO A 98 7.22 9.96 20.78
C PRO A 98 7.95 10.27 22.10
N PRO A 99 8.99 9.50 22.47
CA PRO A 99 9.70 9.75 23.72
C PRO A 99 10.23 11.18 23.71
N LYS A 100 9.72 12.01 24.63
CA LYS A 100 10.37 13.25 25.01
C LYS A 100 11.64 12.87 25.78
N THR A 101 12.77 12.86 25.10
CA THR A 101 14.06 12.95 25.78
C THR A 101 14.82 14.14 25.22
N ALA A 102 14.97 15.14 26.09
CA ALA A 102 15.90 16.24 25.93
C ALA A 102 17.31 15.72 25.69
N GLY A 103 18.11 16.44 24.89
CA GLY A 103 19.54 16.14 24.80
C GLY A 103 20.22 16.76 23.60
N SER A 104 20.69 17.98 23.81
CA SER A 104 21.89 18.55 23.20
C SER A 104 22.98 17.53 22.82
N LEU A 105 23.79 17.93 21.84
CA LEU A 105 25.08 17.38 21.39
C LEU A 105 24.98 16.31 20.31
N TYR A 106 25.26 16.70 19.06
CA TYR A 106 26.58 16.50 18.46
C TYR A 106 26.83 17.64 17.46
N SER A 107 28.02 18.24 17.59
CA SER A 107 28.67 19.11 16.60
C SER A 107 29.12 18.32 15.38
#